data_AF-A0AAD3Y450-F1
#
_entry.id   AF-A0AAD3Y450-F1
#
_cell.length_a   1.000
_cell.length_b   1.000
_cell.length_c   1.000
_cell.angle_alpha   90.00
_cell.angle_beta   90.00
_cell.angle_gamma   90.00
#
_symmetry.space_group_name_H-M   'P 1'
#
loop_
_entity.id
_entity.type
_entity.pdbx_description
1 polymer ?
#
loop_
_entity_poly.entity_id
_entity_poly.type
_entity_poly.pdbx_seq_one_letter_code
_entity_poly.pdbx_strand_id
1 'polypeptide(L)'
;MSAASRGLISRLRRLFIAPKELSLTTTTIHFKTFSSESAALDDKPEIEAMRLRVIEAKPRVMTSNSRRTGALAMKCGMSALWDKWGARIPITVLWLDDNIVTQVKTVEKEGIFSLQVGCGQRKAKHLTKPEVGHFRAQGVPLKRKLKEFRVTEDALLPVGTPIGVRHFVPGQYVDVTGITKGKGFQGGMKRHGFAGMPASHGASLSHRSIGSTGQRDAPGKVFKGKKMPGRMGGKQQTVKNVWVYKICPTRNLMWVKGQVPGAEGNFVFVKDAVYKKPEISQLPFPTYFAVKDEDAEELEPLVADLGGVDPFMAAD
;
A
#
# COMPACT_ATOMS: atom_id res chain seq x y z
N MET A 1 -18.28 -32.23 36.62
CA MET A 1 -18.16 -33.39 35.72
C MET A 1 -17.12 -33.05 34.66
N SER A 2 -15.86 -33.38 34.96
CA SER A 2 -14.67 -33.14 34.13
C SER A 2 -14.31 -34.45 33.43
N ALA A 3 -14.00 -34.41 32.14
CA ALA A 3 -13.39 -35.55 31.43
C ALA A 3 -12.23 -35.04 30.58
N ALA A 4 -11.03 -35.43 31.02
CA ALA A 4 -9.73 -35.02 30.50
C ALA A 4 -9.28 -35.85 29.29
N SER A 5 -8.43 -35.19 28.50
CA SER A 5 -7.35 -35.71 27.65
C SER A 5 -7.04 -37.21 27.68
N ARG A 6 -7.03 -37.84 26.50
CA ARG A 6 -6.31 -39.09 26.21
C ARG A 6 -5.67 -38.98 24.83
N GLY A 7 -4.35 -39.18 24.75
CA GLY A 7 -3.67 -39.31 23.45
C GLY A 7 -2.22 -38.83 23.35
N LEU A 8 -1.53 -38.64 24.47
CA LEU A 8 -0.07 -38.60 24.53
C LEU A 8 0.35 -39.88 25.27
N ILE A 9 1.42 -40.52 24.81
CA ILE A 9 1.98 -41.82 25.27
C ILE A 9 1.56 -43.01 24.40
N SER A 10 2.17 -43.11 23.22
CA SER A 10 2.53 -44.40 22.63
C SER A 10 4.03 -44.44 22.31
N ARG A 11 4.75 -45.04 23.27
CA ARG A 11 5.89 -45.93 23.07
C ARG A 11 7.22 -45.34 22.57
N LEU A 12 7.91 -44.74 23.53
CA LEU A 12 9.37 -44.80 23.69
C LEU A 12 9.76 -46.14 24.35
N ARG A 13 10.46 -47.03 23.62
CA ARG A 13 11.55 -47.93 24.04
C ARG A 13 11.63 -49.16 23.13
N ARG A 14 12.68 -49.21 22.30
CA ARG A 14 13.62 -50.33 22.19
C ARG A 14 14.90 -49.75 21.60
N LEU A 15 15.87 -49.53 22.48
CA LEU A 15 17.26 -49.23 22.15
C LEU A 15 18.05 -50.55 22.14
N PHE A 16 19.08 -50.58 21.29
CA PHE A 16 20.20 -51.53 21.19
C PHE A 16 19.95 -52.85 20.44
N ILE A 17 20.44 -52.90 19.19
CA ILE A 17 21.45 -53.85 18.67
C ILE A 17 22.26 -53.12 17.56
N ALA A 18 23.54 -53.45 17.51
CA ALA A 18 24.74 -52.88 16.86
C ALA A 18 24.72 -52.74 15.30
N PRO A 19 25.74 -52.11 14.69
CA PRO A 19 25.66 -51.41 13.41
C PRO A 19 25.88 -52.33 12.21
N LYS A 20 25.27 -51.99 11.07
CA LYS A 20 25.59 -52.58 9.78
C LYS A 20 26.04 -51.47 8.84
N GLU A 21 27.28 -51.59 8.38
CA GLU A 21 27.90 -50.73 7.39
C GLU A 21 27.00 -50.62 6.15
N LEU A 22 26.59 -49.39 5.82
CA LEU A 22 25.92 -49.07 4.57
C LEU A 22 26.95 -48.34 3.70
N SER A 23 27.46 -49.07 2.72
CA SER A 23 28.34 -48.54 1.68
C SER A 23 27.63 -47.45 0.88
N LEU A 24 28.32 -46.33 0.71
CA LEU A 24 27.92 -45.23 -0.14
C LEU A 24 27.98 -45.69 -1.61
N THR A 25 26.83 -46.04 -2.19
CA THR A 25 26.71 -46.12 -3.65
C THR A 25 26.34 -44.75 -4.18
N THR A 26 27.33 -44.08 -4.76
CA THR A 26 27.15 -42.85 -5.54
C THR A 26 26.32 -43.16 -6.77
N THR A 27 25.01 -42.92 -6.72
CA THR A 27 24.16 -42.91 -7.90
C THR A 27 24.41 -41.60 -8.65
N THR A 28 25.29 -41.65 -9.64
CA THR A 28 25.52 -40.56 -10.59
C THR A 28 24.25 -40.39 -11.44
N ILE A 29 23.39 -39.45 -11.06
CA ILE A 29 22.26 -39.03 -11.89
C ILE A 29 22.83 -38.14 -12.99
N HIS A 30 23.00 -38.71 -14.18
CA HIS A 30 23.32 -37.94 -15.38
C HIS A 30 22.11 -37.07 -15.77
N PHE A 31 22.13 -35.80 -15.36
CA PHE A 31 21.33 -34.78 -16.04
C PHE A 31 21.93 -34.55 -17.43
N LYS A 32 21.22 -34.99 -18.48
CA LYS A 32 21.51 -34.56 -19.85
C LYS A 32 21.26 -33.07 -19.94
N THR A 33 22.32 -32.28 -19.92
CA THR A 33 22.30 -30.88 -20.35
C THR A 33 22.02 -30.86 -21.84
N PHE A 34 20.84 -30.36 -22.21
CA PHE A 34 20.52 -30.05 -23.60
C PHE A 34 21.31 -28.79 -23.97
N SER A 35 22.53 -28.99 -24.48
CA SER A 35 23.35 -27.93 -25.08
C SER A 35 22.80 -27.65 -26.46
N SER A 36 21.98 -26.60 -26.60
CA SER A 36 21.78 -25.97 -27.90
C SER A 36 22.96 -25.04 -28.14
N GLU A 37 23.99 -25.56 -28.80
CA GLU A 37 24.88 -24.73 -29.63
C GLU A 37 23.98 -23.97 -30.60
N SER A 38 23.85 -22.66 -30.37
CA SER A 38 23.31 -21.74 -31.37
C SER A 38 24.32 -20.64 -31.54
N ALA A 39 24.94 -20.69 -32.72
CA ALA A 39 25.71 -19.68 -33.43
C ALA A 39 25.85 -18.34 -32.71
N ALA A 40 27.10 -18.03 -32.38
CA ALA A 40 27.55 -16.70 -32.02
C ALA A 40 27.18 -15.69 -33.13
N LEU A 41 26.29 -14.77 -32.78
CA LEU A 41 26.19 -13.47 -33.41
C LEU A 41 26.76 -12.46 -32.40
N ASP A 42 27.89 -11.88 -32.79
CA ASP A 42 28.69 -10.91 -32.05
C ASP A 42 28.03 -9.52 -32.05
N ASP A 43 26.97 -9.35 -31.24
CA ASP A 43 26.37 -8.04 -30.92
C ASP A 43 26.18 -7.88 -29.40
N LYS A 44 27.22 -8.17 -28.61
CA LYS A 44 27.11 -8.33 -27.14
C LYS A 44 27.77 -7.28 -26.20
N PRO A 45 28.15 -6.05 -26.58
CA PRO A 45 28.50 -5.06 -25.55
C PRO A 45 27.27 -4.31 -25.00
N GLU A 46 26.26 -4.00 -25.82
CA GLU A 46 25.14 -3.12 -25.40
C GLU A 46 24.06 -3.86 -24.59
N ILE A 47 23.77 -5.12 -24.94
CA ILE A 47 22.78 -5.95 -24.23
C ILE A 47 23.32 -6.42 -22.87
N GLU A 48 24.63 -6.64 -22.73
CA GLU A 48 25.26 -6.96 -21.44
C GLU A 48 25.36 -5.73 -20.53
N ALA A 49 25.65 -4.54 -21.10
CA ALA A 49 25.64 -3.28 -20.36
C ALA A 49 24.24 -2.89 -19.84
N MET A 50 23.16 -3.21 -20.58
CA MET A 50 21.78 -3.01 -20.09
C MET A 50 21.41 -3.95 -18.94
N ARG A 51 21.86 -5.21 -18.98
CA ARG A 51 21.55 -6.24 -17.97
C ARG A 51 22.15 -5.98 -16.58
N LEU A 52 23.16 -5.12 -16.51
CA LEU A 52 23.84 -4.72 -15.27
C LEU A 52 23.67 -3.23 -14.97
N ARG A 53 22.49 -2.64 -15.26
CA ARG A 53 22.13 -1.35 -14.66
C ARG A 53 22.03 -1.51 -13.14
N VAL A 54 23.12 -1.23 -12.45
CA VAL A 54 23.14 -1.18 -10.99
C VAL A 54 22.24 -0.02 -10.56
N ILE A 55 21.11 -0.35 -9.95
CA ILE A 55 20.18 0.65 -9.44
C ILE A 55 20.75 1.16 -8.11
N GLU A 56 21.39 2.31 -8.16
CA GLU A 56 22.00 2.93 -6.99
C GLU A 56 21.00 3.81 -6.23
N ALA A 57 21.00 3.68 -4.90
CA ALA A 57 20.30 4.59 -3.99
C ALA A 57 21.10 5.88 -3.80
N LYS A 58 21.05 6.80 -4.76
CA LYS A 58 21.70 8.13 -4.67
C LYS A 58 20.65 9.25 -4.71
N PRO A 59 20.83 10.34 -3.93
CA PRO A 59 19.96 11.50 -4.01
C PRO A 59 20.09 12.15 -5.40
N ARG A 60 18.96 12.56 -5.96
CA ARG A 60 18.87 13.19 -7.29
C ARG A 60 17.88 14.35 -7.23
N VAL A 61 17.93 15.23 -8.22
CA VAL A 61 16.94 16.29 -8.39
C VAL A 61 15.78 15.76 -9.22
N MET A 62 14.55 15.99 -8.75
CA MET A 62 13.33 15.55 -9.45
C MET A 62 13.05 16.45 -10.66
N THR A 63 12.68 15.86 -11.80
CA THR A 63 12.24 16.61 -12.99
C THR A 63 10.71 16.73 -13.04
N SER A 64 10.19 17.58 -13.94
CA SER A 64 8.74 17.83 -14.07
C SER A 64 7.92 16.60 -14.49
N ASN A 65 8.56 15.66 -15.19
CA ASN A 65 7.96 14.41 -15.67
C ASN A 65 8.25 13.22 -14.73
N SER A 66 9.14 13.39 -13.77
CA SER A 66 9.51 12.36 -12.80
C SER A 66 8.32 12.00 -11.91
N ARG A 67 8.22 10.73 -11.54
CA ARG A 67 7.23 10.23 -10.59
C ARG A 67 7.92 9.34 -9.57
N ARG A 68 8.03 9.84 -8.34
CA ARG A 68 8.55 9.07 -7.21
C ARG A 68 7.58 7.99 -6.73
N THR A 69 8.11 7.08 -5.92
CA THR A 69 7.35 6.00 -5.30
C THR A 69 6.33 6.54 -4.30
N GLY A 70 5.34 5.70 -3.97
CA GLY A 70 4.47 5.95 -2.81
C GLY A 70 4.95 5.15 -1.60
N ALA A 71 4.19 5.27 -0.52
CA ALA A 71 4.37 4.52 0.70
C ALA A 71 3.06 3.84 1.13
N LEU A 72 3.17 2.77 1.91
CA LEU A 72 2.03 2.15 2.56
C LEU A 72 1.97 2.66 4.00
N ALA A 73 0.77 2.87 4.51
CA ALA A 73 0.56 3.24 5.89
C ALA A 73 -0.62 2.48 6.48
N MET A 74 -0.70 2.37 7.80
CA MET A 74 -1.88 1.93 8.53
C MET A 74 -2.59 3.14 9.09
N LYS A 75 -3.92 3.18 8.93
CA LYS A 75 -4.75 4.21 9.54
C LYS A 75 -4.89 3.92 11.04
N CYS A 76 -4.32 4.74 11.90
CA CYS A 76 -4.40 4.54 13.35
C CYS A 76 -5.73 5.03 13.92
N GLY A 77 -6.17 6.21 13.49
CA GLY A 77 -7.35 6.86 14.07
C GLY A 77 -7.49 8.30 13.60
N MET A 78 -8.47 8.99 14.17
CA MET A 78 -8.69 10.42 13.93
C MET A 78 -8.57 11.19 15.24
N SER A 79 -8.04 12.40 15.16
CA SER A 79 -7.97 13.36 16.25
C SER A 79 -8.28 14.76 15.71
N ALA A 80 -8.29 15.76 16.57
CA ALA A 80 -8.33 17.16 16.18
C ALA A 80 -7.09 17.86 16.76
N LEU A 81 -6.45 18.70 15.95
CA LEU A 81 -5.43 19.63 16.43
C LEU A 81 -5.95 21.06 16.29
N TRP A 82 -5.44 21.93 17.13
CA TRP A 82 -5.69 23.37 17.03
C TRP A 82 -4.53 24.02 16.29
N ASP A 83 -4.90 24.90 15.37
CA ASP A 83 -3.95 25.66 14.60
C ASP A 83 -3.43 26.87 15.38
N LYS A 84 -2.35 27.50 14.88
CA LYS A 84 -1.84 28.74 15.48
C LYS A 84 -2.87 29.87 15.54
N TRP A 85 -3.82 29.88 14.61
CA TRP A 85 -4.93 30.84 14.52
C TRP A 85 -6.17 30.44 15.33
N GLY A 86 -6.09 29.38 16.14
CA GLY A 86 -7.25 28.88 16.88
C GLY A 86 -8.28 28.15 16.03
N ALA A 87 -7.95 27.73 14.79
CA ALA A 87 -8.82 26.86 14.01
C ALA A 87 -8.75 25.41 14.51
N ARG A 88 -9.90 24.74 14.72
CA ARG A 88 -9.94 23.30 14.99
C ARG A 88 -9.86 22.50 13.69
N ILE A 89 -8.77 21.76 13.49
CA ILE A 89 -8.53 20.99 12.27
C ILE A 89 -8.74 19.49 12.54
N PRO A 90 -9.64 18.81 11.80
CA PRO A 90 -9.76 17.35 11.89
C PRO A 90 -8.58 16.68 11.17
N ILE A 91 -7.95 15.72 11.83
CA ILE A 91 -6.74 15.07 11.33
C ILE A 91 -6.85 13.56 11.44
N THR A 92 -6.38 12.85 10.42
CA THR A 92 -6.17 11.40 10.48
C THR A 92 -4.70 11.09 10.71
N VAL A 93 -4.42 10.16 11.62
CA VAL A 93 -3.06 9.66 11.91
C VAL A 93 -2.79 8.41 11.07
N LEU A 94 -1.68 8.45 10.33
CA LEU A 94 -1.19 7.36 9.49
C LEU A 94 0.18 6.90 9.99
N TRP A 95 0.33 5.60 10.22
CA TRP A 95 1.60 5.00 10.66
C TRP A 95 2.25 4.22 9.52
N LEU A 96 3.50 4.56 9.19
CA LEU A 96 4.29 3.87 8.18
C LEU A 96 5.09 2.77 8.87
N ASP A 97 4.57 1.54 8.83
CA ASP A 97 5.15 0.36 9.48
C ASP A 97 6.14 -0.33 8.55
N ASP A 98 7.43 -0.19 8.84
CA ASP A 98 8.59 -0.80 8.15
C ASP A 98 8.41 -0.98 6.64
N ASN A 99 8.22 0.13 5.92
CA ASN A 99 8.12 0.06 4.47
C ASN A 99 9.48 -0.23 3.84
N ILE A 100 9.53 -1.22 2.95
CA ILE A 100 10.75 -1.61 2.22
C ILE A 100 10.43 -1.91 0.76
N VAL A 101 11.36 -1.61 -0.13
CA VAL A 101 11.26 -2.03 -1.54
C VAL A 101 11.52 -3.53 -1.62
N THR A 102 10.56 -4.30 -2.11
CA THR A 102 10.63 -5.77 -2.18
C THR A 102 11.04 -6.28 -3.55
N GLN A 103 10.64 -5.60 -4.62
CA GLN A 103 10.96 -5.97 -6.00
C GLN A 103 11.00 -4.71 -6.86
N VAL A 104 11.98 -4.65 -7.75
CA VAL A 104 12.05 -3.64 -8.80
C VAL A 104 11.60 -4.24 -10.11
N LYS A 105 10.63 -3.58 -10.75
CA LYS A 105 10.16 -3.96 -12.08
C LYS A 105 10.69 -3.02 -13.14
N THR A 106 11.17 -3.60 -14.23
CA THR A 106 11.81 -2.88 -15.34
C THR A 106 11.10 -3.15 -16.65
N VAL A 107 11.20 -2.21 -17.60
CA VAL A 107 10.53 -2.36 -18.91
C VAL A 107 11.05 -3.56 -19.69
N GLU A 108 12.34 -3.88 -19.57
CA GLU A 108 12.96 -5.01 -20.27
C GLU A 108 12.38 -6.38 -19.86
N LYS A 109 12.01 -6.54 -18.58
CA LYS A 109 11.50 -7.81 -18.04
C LYS A 109 9.98 -7.87 -18.00
N GLU A 110 9.33 -6.80 -17.53
CA GLU A 110 7.88 -6.79 -17.25
C GLU A 110 7.10 -5.76 -18.08
N GLY A 111 7.78 -5.00 -18.95
CA GLY A 111 7.15 -3.98 -19.80
C GLY A 111 6.76 -2.69 -19.09
N ILE A 112 7.05 -2.55 -17.78
CA ILE A 112 6.71 -1.36 -17.00
C ILE A 112 7.78 -1.04 -15.94
N PHE A 113 7.97 0.25 -15.68
CA PHE A 113 8.70 0.71 -14.49
C PHE A 113 7.77 0.77 -13.28
N SER A 114 8.03 -0.08 -12.29
CA SER A 114 7.31 -0.02 -11.01
C SER A 114 8.14 -0.55 -9.86
N LEU A 115 7.88 -0.01 -8.67
CA LEU A 115 8.44 -0.50 -7.42
C LEU A 115 7.36 -1.21 -6.61
N GLN A 116 7.64 -2.45 -6.23
CA GLN A 116 6.83 -3.15 -5.24
C GLN A 116 7.35 -2.78 -3.85
N VAL A 117 6.47 -2.23 -3.03
CA VAL A 117 6.78 -1.86 -1.65
C VAL A 117 5.97 -2.75 -0.71
N GLY A 118 6.64 -3.28 0.30
CA GLY A 118 6.05 -4.09 1.35
C GLY A 118 5.98 -3.35 2.68
N CYS A 119 4.90 -3.55 3.43
CA CYS A 119 4.61 -2.90 4.71
C CYS A 119 4.20 -3.89 5.79
N GLY A 120 4.63 -3.58 7.01
CA GLY A 120 4.37 -4.29 8.26
C GLY A 120 4.95 -5.68 8.32
N GLN A 121 4.99 -6.26 9.50
CA GLN A 121 5.66 -7.54 9.73
C GLN A 121 4.67 -8.72 9.74
N ARG A 122 5.09 -9.87 9.20
CA ARG A 122 4.29 -11.10 9.24
C ARG A 122 5.16 -12.34 9.44
N LYS A 123 4.77 -13.21 10.38
CA LYS A 123 5.45 -14.48 10.64
C LYS A 123 5.30 -15.44 9.46
N ALA A 124 6.34 -16.22 9.16
CA ALA A 124 6.36 -17.16 8.03
C ALA A 124 5.18 -18.16 8.04
N LYS A 125 4.75 -18.63 9.22
CA LYS A 125 3.59 -19.54 9.36
C LYS A 125 2.25 -18.97 8.89
N HIS A 126 2.15 -17.64 8.77
CA HIS A 126 0.93 -16.97 8.28
C HIS A 126 1.01 -16.62 6.79
N LEU A 127 2.10 -16.93 6.10
CA LEU A 127 2.28 -16.66 4.68
C LEU A 127 2.21 -17.97 3.90
N THR A 128 1.84 -17.86 2.63
CA THR A 128 1.86 -19.00 1.72
C THR A 128 3.30 -19.30 1.29
N LYS A 129 3.61 -20.57 0.98
CA LYS A 129 4.94 -20.99 0.51
C LYS A 129 5.50 -20.14 -0.65
N PRO A 130 4.74 -19.78 -1.71
CA PRO A 130 5.26 -18.93 -2.78
C PRO A 130 5.60 -17.51 -2.29
N GLU A 131 4.83 -16.91 -1.39
CA GLU A 131 5.15 -15.59 -0.82
C GLU A 131 6.46 -15.65 -0.03
N VAL A 132 6.68 -16.71 0.77
CA VAL A 132 7.94 -16.91 1.49
C VAL A 132 9.11 -17.10 0.54
N GLY A 133 8.93 -17.87 -0.54
CA GLY A 133 9.92 -18.03 -1.59
C GLY A 133 10.29 -16.72 -2.28
N HIS A 134 9.29 -15.86 -2.56
CA HIS A 134 9.49 -14.53 -3.13
C HIS A 134 10.36 -13.64 -2.24
N PHE A 135 10.01 -13.51 -0.96
CA PHE A 135 10.81 -12.70 -0.02
C PHE A 135 12.23 -13.25 0.16
N ARG A 136 12.39 -14.58 0.21
CA ARG A 136 13.70 -15.23 0.34
C ARG A 136 14.57 -15.00 -0.90
N ALA A 137 14.01 -15.07 -2.11
CA ALA A 137 14.73 -14.82 -3.34
C ALA A 137 15.25 -13.37 -3.44
N GLN A 138 14.51 -12.42 -2.86
CA GLN A 138 14.87 -11.00 -2.83
C GLN A 138 15.76 -10.63 -1.62
N GLY A 139 15.91 -11.52 -0.63
CA GLY A 139 16.67 -11.24 0.59
C GLY A 139 16.01 -10.21 1.52
N VAL A 140 14.69 -10.02 1.43
CA VAL A 140 13.96 -8.98 2.17
C VAL A 140 13.13 -9.60 3.30
N PRO A 141 12.97 -8.94 4.46
CA PRO A 141 12.10 -9.39 5.54
C PRO A 141 10.64 -9.58 5.09
N LEU A 142 9.95 -10.54 5.69
CA LEU A 142 8.57 -10.89 5.34
C LEU A 142 7.60 -9.77 5.71
N LYS A 143 6.80 -9.32 4.74
CA LYS A 143 5.86 -8.21 4.92
C LYS A 143 4.38 -8.62 4.94
N ARG A 144 3.54 -7.84 5.62
CA ARG A 144 2.10 -8.10 5.78
C ARG A 144 1.29 -7.70 4.54
N LYS A 145 1.64 -6.59 3.88
CA LYS A 145 0.96 -6.10 2.69
C LYS A 145 1.96 -5.66 1.63
N LEU A 146 1.71 -6.04 0.38
CA LEU A 146 2.47 -5.60 -0.80
C LEU A 146 1.62 -4.65 -1.65
N LYS A 147 2.23 -3.61 -2.21
CA LYS A 147 1.61 -2.77 -3.23
C LYS A 147 2.64 -2.28 -4.23
N GLU A 148 2.25 -2.24 -5.50
CA GLU A 148 3.07 -1.72 -6.58
C GLU A 148 2.74 -0.24 -6.85
N PHE A 149 3.79 0.55 -7.05
CA PHE A 149 3.74 1.93 -7.45
C PHE A 149 4.42 2.09 -8.81
N ARG A 150 3.71 2.67 -9.77
CA ARG A 150 4.32 3.08 -11.04
C ARG A 150 5.24 4.27 -10.78
N VAL A 151 6.47 4.15 -11.24
CA VAL A 151 7.51 5.15 -11.09
C VAL A 151 8.17 5.41 -12.44
N THR A 152 8.90 6.51 -12.55
CA THR A 152 9.79 6.77 -13.68
C THR A 152 11.15 6.10 -13.47
N GLU A 153 11.94 5.98 -14.53
CA GLU A 153 13.24 5.31 -14.52
C GLU A 153 14.25 5.94 -13.55
N ASP A 154 14.24 7.27 -13.47
CA ASP A 154 15.08 8.07 -12.58
C ASP A 154 14.71 7.90 -11.09
N ALA A 155 13.51 7.39 -10.80
CA ALA A 155 12.99 7.19 -9.45
C ALA A 155 13.08 5.74 -8.96
N LEU A 156 13.82 4.88 -9.67
CA LEU A 156 14.05 3.49 -9.27
C LEU A 156 14.93 3.44 -8.02
N LEU A 157 14.56 2.56 -7.09
CA LEU A 157 15.28 2.31 -5.84
C LEU A 157 15.73 0.86 -5.79
N PRO A 158 16.90 0.53 -5.22
CA PRO A 158 17.32 -0.85 -5.06
C PRO A 158 16.39 -1.61 -4.11
N VAL A 159 16.31 -2.92 -4.32
CA VAL A 159 15.62 -3.85 -3.41
C VAL A 159 16.25 -3.74 -2.01
N GLY A 160 15.42 -3.74 -0.97
CA GLY A 160 15.85 -3.59 0.41
C GLY A 160 15.91 -2.15 0.92
N THR A 161 15.68 -1.14 0.06
CA THR A 161 15.67 0.26 0.50
C THR A 161 14.48 0.55 1.43
N PRO A 162 14.70 1.07 2.65
CA PRO A 162 13.61 1.47 3.54
C PRO A 162 12.97 2.80 3.11
N ILE A 163 11.66 2.95 3.31
CA ILE A 163 10.91 4.18 2.99
C ILE A 163 10.25 4.72 4.27
N GLY A 164 10.85 5.73 4.89
CA GLY A 164 10.33 6.37 6.10
C GLY A 164 9.30 7.47 5.81
N VAL A 165 8.81 8.11 6.88
CA VAL A 165 7.84 9.23 6.76
C VAL A 165 8.44 10.46 6.12
N ARG A 166 9.74 10.72 6.32
CA ARG A 166 10.46 11.86 5.72
C ARG A 166 10.53 11.80 4.20
N HIS A 167 10.09 10.70 3.58
CA HIS A 167 9.76 10.67 2.15
C HIS A 167 8.75 11.77 1.77
N PHE A 168 7.85 12.12 2.70
CA PHE A 168 6.86 13.16 2.57
C PHE A 168 7.28 14.41 3.35
N VAL A 169 6.96 15.58 2.81
CA VAL A 169 7.27 16.88 3.42
C VAL A 169 5.98 17.52 3.95
N PRO A 170 5.95 18.05 5.19
CA PRO A 170 4.80 18.82 5.68
C PRO A 170 4.52 20.01 4.75
N GLY A 171 3.26 20.31 4.48
CA GLY A 171 2.90 21.33 3.49
C GLY A 171 2.46 20.74 2.15
N GLN A 172 2.98 19.56 1.77
CA GLN A 172 2.66 18.96 0.48
C GLN A 172 1.24 18.35 0.42
N TYR A 173 0.73 18.15 -0.80
CA TYR A 173 -0.51 17.40 -1.05
C TYR A 173 -0.22 15.95 -1.46
N VAL A 174 -1.02 15.02 -0.92
CA VAL A 174 -0.95 13.58 -1.20
C VAL A 174 -2.30 13.02 -1.61
N ASP A 175 -2.28 11.96 -2.42
CA ASP A 175 -3.45 11.15 -2.72
C ASP A 175 -3.42 9.90 -1.83
N VAL A 176 -4.50 9.66 -1.09
CA VAL A 176 -4.62 8.51 -0.19
C VAL A 176 -5.65 7.53 -0.72
N THR A 177 -5.19 6.32 -1.03
CA THR A 177 -6.02 5.24 -1.55
C THR A 177 -6.24 4.19 -0.47
N GLY A 178 -7.48 3.74 -0.28
CA GLY A 178 -7.77 2.71 0.71
C GLY A 178 -9.04 1.94 0.40
N ILE A 179 -9.24 0.84 1.11
CA ILE A 179 -10.47 0.07 1.03
C ILE A 179 -11.48 0.68 2.00
N THR A 180 -12.60 1.16 1.46
CA THR A 180 -13.69 1.79 2.23
C THR A 180 -14.34 0.80 3.21
N LYS A 181 -14.86 1.31 4.33
CA LYS A 181 -15.62 0.52 5.31
C LYS A 181 -16.80 -0.17 4.63
N GLY A 182 -16.90 -1.50 4.78
CA GLY A 182 -18.01 -2.29 4.26
C GLY A 182 -19.30 -2.01 5.03
N LYS A 183 -20.43 -1.90 4.33
CA LYS A 183 -21.78 -1.74 4.92
C LYS A 183 -22.71 -2.91 4.58
N GLY A 184 -22.23 -3.99 3.94
CA GLY A 184 -23.09 -5.11 3.53
C GLY A 184 -24.07 -4.73 2.41
N PHE A 185 -25.20 -5.44 2.32
CA PHE A 185 -26.27 -5.13 1.37
C PHE A 185 -27.08 -3.92 1.86
N GLN A 186 -27.19 -2.88 1.04
CA GLN A 186 -27.87 -1.63 1.40
C GLN A 186 -28.99 -1.31 0.39
N GLY A 187 -30.10 -0.78 0.91
CA GLY A 187 -31.25 -0.32 0.13
C GLY A 187 -30.93 0.90 -0.76
N GLY A 188 -31.83 1.23 -1.68
CA GLY A 188 -31.64 2.32 -2.65
C GLY A 188 -31.43 3.69 -1.99
N MET A 189 -32.17 3.98 -0.92
CA MET A 189 -32.04 5.24 -0.17
C MET A 189 -30.62 5.42 0.41
N LYS A 190 -30.08 4.42 1.12
CA LYS A 190 -28.76 4.53 1.75
C LYS A 190 -27.60 4.39 0.77
N ARG A 191 -27.76 3.58 -0.28
CA ARG A 191 -26.69 3.33 -1.27
C ARG A 191 -26.54 4.48 -2.27
N HIS A 192 -27.66 5.06 -2.73
CA HIS A 192 -27.70 6.04 -3.82
C HIS A 192 -28.30 7.39 -3.44
N GLY A 193 -28.78 7.56 -2.21
CA GLY A 193 -29.40 8.81 -1.75
C GLY A 193 -30.81 9.05 -2.29
N PHE A 194 -31.55 7.99 -2.66
CA PHE A 194 -32.92 8.14 -3.15
C PHE A 194 -33.86 8.64 -2.05
N ALA A 195 -34.80 9.51 -2.44
CA ALA A 195 -35.93 9.90 -1.59
C ALA A 195 -36.88 8.71 -1.37
N GLY A 196 -37.62 8.75 -0.25
CA GLY A 196 -38.68 7.79 0.04
C GLY A 196 -40.05 8.29 -0.46
N MET A 197 -41.05 7.41 -0.41
CA MET A 197 -42.45 7.80 -0.63
C MET A 197 -43.05 8.46 0.62
N PRO A 198 -44.17 9.21 0.52
CA PRO A 198 -44.85 9.79 1.67
C PRO A 198 -45.13 8.74 2.75
N ALA A 199 -45.04 9.13 4.02
CA ALA A 199 -45.29 8.22 5.15
C ALA A 199 -46.79 8.11 5.47
N SER A 200 -47.53 9.22 5.44
CA SER A 200 -48.86 9.31 6.05
C SER A 200 -50.03 9.40 5.06
N HIS A 201 -49.77 9.73 3.80
CA HIS A 201 -50.81 9.95 2.79
C HIS A 201 -51.12 8.67 1.99
N GLY A 202 -51.50 7.59 2.70
CA GLY A 202 -52.04 6.37 2.09
C GLY A 202 -51.02 5.48 1.33
N ALA A 203 -49.72 5.68 1.52
CA ALA A 203 -48.71 4.82 0.89
C ALA A 203 -48.68 3.44 1.55
N SER A 204 -49.04 2.39 0.78
CA SER A 204 -49.00 1.01 1.26
C SER A 204 -47.64 0.35 0.99
N LEU A 205 -46.85 0.09 2.04
CA LEU A 205 -45.60 -0.71 2.04
C LEU A 205 -44.44 -0.20 1.17
N SER A 206 -44.59 0.96 0.51
CA SER A 206 -43.63 1.45 -0.50
C SER A 206 -42.69 2.57 -0.01
N HIS A 207 -42.73 2.94 1.28
CA HIS A 207 -41.98 4.07 1.85
C HIS A 207 -40.47 4.05 1.54
N ARG A 208 -39.88 2.85 1.45
CA ARG A 208 -38.44 2.63 1.19
C ARG A 208 -38.14 2.03 -0.19
N SER A 209 -39.16 1.92 -1.05
CA SER A 209 -39.02 1.37 -2.40
C SER A 209 -38.18 2.29 -3.29
N ILE A 210 -37.63 1.76 -4.38
CA ILE A 210 -36.79 2.53 -5.32
C ILE A 210 -37.58 3.25 -6.42
N GLY A 211 -38.92 3.14 -6.40
CA GLY A 211 -39.78 3.61 -7.47
C GLY A 211 -39.59 2.86 -8.79
N SER A 212 -40.00 3.49 -9.89
CA SER A 212 -39.93 2.88 -11.22
C SER A 212 -38.49 2.68 -11.72
N THR A 213 -38.19 1.49 -12.23
CA THR A 213 -36.88 1.14 -12.77
C THR A 213 -36.75 1.31 -14.28
N GLY A 214 -37.87 1.40 -15.01
CA GLY A 214 -37.89 1.43 -16.48
C GLY A 214 -39.17 2.02 -17.08
N GLN A 215 -39.19 2.11 -18.41
CA GLN A 215 -40.34 2.53 -19.22
C GLN A 215 -41.10 1.29 -19.72
N ARG A 216 -42.33 1.50 -20.24
CA ARG A 216 -43.23 0.41 -20.67
C ARG A 216 -42.78 -0.25 -21.98
N ASP A 217 -42.82 0.46 -23.10
CA ASP A 217 -42.77 -0.15 -24.44
C ASP A 217 -41.34 -0.20 -25.01
N ALA A 218 -40.81 0.91 -25.54
CA ALA A 218 -39.38 1.04 -25.82
C ALA A 218 -38.68 1.63 -24.58
N PRO A 219 -37.65 1.01 -23.99
CA PRO A 219 -36.75 -0.06 -24.49
C PRO A 219 -37.09 -1.51 -24.04
N GLY A 220 -38.21 -1.75 -23.35
CA GLY A 220 -38.62 -3.10 -22.90
C GLY A 220 -37.68 -3.78 -21.89
N LYS A 221 -36.71 -3.06 -21.33
CA LYS A 221 -35.71 -3.58 -20.38
C LYS A 221 -35.17 -2.50 -19.46
N VAL A 222 -34.57 -2.91 -18.34
CA VAL A 222 -33.80 -2.00 -17.50
C VAL A 222 -32.41 -1.78 -18.08
N PHE A 223 -32.00 -0.51 -18.24
CA PHE A 223 -30.67 -0.18 -18.75
C PHE A 223 -29.55 -0.66 -17.82
N LYS A 224 -28.41 -1.04 -18.41
CA LYS A 224 -27.18 -1.36 -17.67
C LYS A 224 -26.72 -0.13 -16.89
N GLY A 225 -26.20 -0.33 -15.68
CA GLY A 225 -25.78 0.76 -14.80
C GLY A 225 -26.91 1.46 -14.05
N LYS A 226 -28.17 1.02 -14.19
CA LYS A 226 -29.28 1.52 -13.37
C LYS A 226 -28.96 1.34 -11.88
N LYS A 227 -29.14 2.42 -11.11
CA LYS A 227 -28.90 2.44 -9.67
C LYS A 227 -29.94 1.56 -8.94
N MET A 228 -29.46 0.51 -8.29
CA MET A 228 -30.27 -0.45 -7.53
C MET A 228 -29.67 -0.76 -6.15
N PRO A 229 -30.45 -1.32 -5.20
CA PRO A 229 -29.93 -1.85 -3.93
C PRO A 229 -28.80 -2.85 -4.13
N GLY A 230 -27.95 -3.02 -3.13
CA GLY A 230 -26.85 -4.00 -3.19
C GLY A 230 -25.68 -3.68 -2.28
N ARG A 231 -24.57 -4.41 -2.48
CA ARG A 231 -23.37 -4.28 -1.65
C ARG A 231 -22.80 -2.85 -1.69
N MET A 232 -22.66 -2.24 -0.51
CA MET A 232 -22.08 -0.91 -0.32
C MET A 232 -20.79 -1.00 0.51
N GLY A 233 -19.78 -0.21 0.14
CA GLY A 233 -18.47 -0.21 0.78
C GLY A 233 -17.60 -1.41 0.38
N GLY A 234 -16.43 -1.54 1.02
CA GLY A 234 -15.44 -2.57 0.66
C GLY A 234 -14.80 -2.37 -0.72
N LYS A 235 -14.96 -1.18 -1.29
CA LYS A 235 -14.37 -0.78 -2.58
C LYS A 235 -13.12 0.05 -2.35
N GLN A 236 -12.15 -0.08 -3.23
CA GLN A 236 -10.98 0.79 -3.27
C GLN A 236 -11.41 2.19 -3.73
N GLN A 237 -11.11 3.19 -2.92
CA GLN A 237 -11.36 4.60 -3.23
C GLN A 237 -10.12 5.43 -2.96
N THR A 238 -9.98 6.53 -3.69
CA THR A 238 -8.87 7.48 -3.53
C THR A 238 -9.43 8.82 -3.13
N VAL A 239 -8.99 9.34 -1.98
CA VAL A 239 -9.20 10.74 -1.62
C VAL A 239 -8.00 11.51 -2.14
N LYS A 240 -8.27 12.50 -2.99
CA LYS A 240 -7.23 13.27 -3.67
C LYS A 240 -6.91 14.55 -2.91
N ASN A 241 -5.72 15.10 -3.14
CA ASN A 241 -5.29 16.41 -2.63
C ASN A 241 -5.45 16.56 -1.09
N VAL A 242 -5.08 15.52 -0.36
CA VAL A 242 -5.06 15.54 1.11
C VAL A 242 -3.80 16.26 1.56
N TRP A 243 -3.93 17.25 2.45
CA TRP A 243 -2.80 18.03 2.93
C TRP A 243 -2.08 17.31 4.08
N VAL A 244 -0.75 17.22 4.01
CA VAL A 244 0.11 16.72 5.10
C VAL A 244 0.37 17.85 6.10
N TYR A 245 -0.12 17.69 7.33
CA TYR A 245 -0.05 18.71 8.38
C TYR A 245 1.22 18.61 9.23
N LYS A 246 1.57 17.39 9.64
CA LYS A 246 2.71 17.12 10.53
C LYS A 246 3.29 15.76 10.23
N ILE A 247 4.58 15.60 10.44
CA ILE A 247 5.27 14.30 10.42
C ILE A 247 6.10 14.14 11.69
N CYS A 248 6.22 12.91 12.18
CA CYS A 248 7.08 12.55 13.31
C CYS A 248 7.97 11.40 12.86
N PRO A 249 9.25 11.68 12.55
CA PRO A 249 10.20 10.66 12.10
C PRO A 249 10.44 9.56 13.15
N THR A 250 10.59 9.93 14.43
CA THR A 250 10.87 8.98 15.54
C THR A 250 9.89 7.82 15.60
N ARG A 251 8.59 8.11 15.40
CA ARG A 251 7.52 7.10 15.48
C ARG A 251 7.02 6.64 14.10
N ASN A 252 7.61 7.15 13.03
CA ASN A 252 7.11 6.99 11.66
C ASN A 252 5.61 7.28 11.53
N LEU A 253 5.14 8.39 12.12
CA LEU A 253 3.76 8.86 12.04
C LEU A 253 3.62 10.07 11.12
N MET A 254 2.51 10.13 10.39
CA MET A 254 2.10 11.25 9.56
C MET A 254 0.66 11.66 9.89
N TRP A 255 0.44 12.95 10.02
CA TRP A 255 -0.87 13.55 10.24
C TRP A 255 -1.35 14.20 8.96
N VAL A 256 -2.51 13.78 8.48
CA VAL A 256 -3.13 14.31 7.27
C VAL A 256 -4.45 15.01 7.60
N LYS A 257 -4.68 16.16 6.98
CA LYS A 257 -5.91 16.96 7.19
C LYS A 257 -7.12 16.25 6.59
N GLY A 258 -8.14 16.04 7.40
CA GLY A 258 -9.43 15.48 7.00
C GLY A 258 -9.51 13.96 7.04
N GLN A 259 -10.27 13.39 6.11
CA GLN A 259 -10.71 12.01 6.14
C GLN A 259 -9.92 11.10 5.20
N VAL A 260 -9.61 9.90 5.69
CA VAL A 260 -8.96 8.82 4.92
C VAL A 260 -9.90 7.62 4.81
N PRO A 261 -10.01 6.98 3.63
CA PRO A 261 -10.88 5.83 3.43
C PRO A 261 -10.42 4.61 4.24
N GLY A 262 -11.37 3.95 4.89
CA GLY A 262 -11.14 2.69 5.61
C GLY A 262 -11.37 2.76 7.11
N ALA A 263 -11.36 1.58 7.72
CA ALA A 263 -11.38 1.43 9.17
C ALA A 263 -10.00 1.68 9.78
N GLU A 264 -9.97 1.87 11.09
CA GLU A 264 -8.74 1.90 11.86
C GLU A 264 -8.06 0.53 11.78
N GLY A 265 -6.74 0.51 11.72
CA GLY A 265 -5.91 -0.68 11.47
C GLY A 265 -5.84 -1.14 10.01
N ASN A 266 -6.64 -0.55 9.10
CA ASN A 266 -6.53 -0.88 7.68
C ASN A 266 -5.33 -0.20 7.02
N PHE A 267 -4.74 -0.92 6.05
CA PHE A 267 -3.74 -0.34 5.17
C PHE A 267 -4.35 0.66 4.20
N VAL A 268 -3.61 1.74 4.01
CA VAL A 268 -3.83 2.78 3.02
C VAL A 268 -2.55 2.98 2.23
N PHE A 269 -2.69 3.42 0.99
CA PHE A 269 -1.61 3.67 0.06
C PHE A 269 -1.52 5.16 -0.15
N VAL A 270 -0.39 5.75 0.19
CA VAL A 270 -0.14 7.17 0.04
C VAL A 270 0.82 7.36 -1.12
N LYS A 271 0.49 8.30 -2.01
CA LYS A 271 1.35 8.74 -3.11
C LYS A 271 1.22 10.25 -3.23
N ASP A 272 2.09 10.87 -4.00
CA ASP A 272 1.94 12.30 -4.30
C ASP A 272 0.64 12.60 -5.03
N ALA A 273 0.12 13.80 -4.80
CA ALA A 273 -1.08 14.27 -5.45
C ALA A 273 -0.85 14.46 -6.96
N VAL A 274 -1.78 13.94 -7.77
CA VAL A 274 -1.70 14.04 -9.23
C VAL A 274 -2.09 15.42 -9.75
N TYR A 275 -3.07 16.08 -9.09
CA TYR A 275 -3.59 17.37 -9.56
C TYR A 275 -2.87 18.56 -8.93
N LYS A 276 -2.75 18.58 -7.59
CA LYS A 276 -1.94 19.58 -6.89
C LYS A 276 -0.52 19.05 -6.75
N LYS A 277 0.28 19.19 -7.82
CA LYS A 277 1.67 18.69 -7.82
C LYS A 277 2.45 19.34 -6.67
N PRO A 278 3.25 18.57 -5.94
CA PRO A 278 4.12 19.12 -4.91
C PRO A 278 5.20 20.02 -5.52
N GLU A 279 5.68 20.98 -4.74
CA GLU A 279 6.80 21.83 -5.12
C GLU A 279 8.08 20.99 -5.21
N ILE A 280 8.65 20.91 -6.42
CA ILE A 280 9.75 20.00 -6.75
C ILE A 280 11.01 20.28 -5.90
N SER A 281 11.27 21.54 -5.59
CA SER A 281 12.45 22.00 -4.85
C SER A 281 12.53 21.47 -3.43
N GLN A 282 11.38 21.23 -2.78
CA GLN A 282 11.32 20.84 -1.38
C GLN A 282 11.33 19.32 -1.19
N LEU A 283 11.08 18.54 -2.24
CA LEU A 283 10.89 17.10 -2.11
C LEU A 283 12.21 16.32 -2.14
N PRO A 284 12.40 15.37 -1.21
CA PRO A 284 13.51 14.43 -1.31
C PRO A 284 13.23 13.43 -2.44
N PHE A 285 14.20 13.28 -3.35
CA PHE A 285 14.12 12.41 -4.52
C PHE A 285 15.38 11.54 -4.67
N PRO A 286 15.26 10.24 -5.04
CA PRO A 286 14.03 9.45 -5.22
C PRO A 286 13.24 9.15 -3.94
N THR A 287 13.94 9.18 -2.80
CA THR A 287 13.37 9.11 -1.45
C THR A 287 14.28 9.86 -0.48
N TYR A 288 13.86 10.03 0.77
CA TYR A 288 14.71 10.55 1.82
C TYR A 288 15.72 9.49 2.28
N PHE A 289 17.01 9.84 2.28
CA PHE A 289 18.09 9.03 2.83
C PHE A 289 18.53 9.64 4.17
N ALA A 290 18.58 8.82 5.21
CA ALA A 290 19.05 9.29 6.52
C ALA A 290 20.53 9.66 6.46
N VAL A 291 20.89 10.77 7.10
CA VAL A 291 22.29 11.18 7.29
C VAL A 291 22.90 10.28 8.36
N LYS A 292 24.15 9.84 8.17
CA LYS A 292 24.79 8.81 9.02
C LYS A 292 24.91 9.20 10.50
N ASP A 293 24.90 10.50 10.80
CA ASP A 293 25.13 11.04 12.15
C ASP A 293 23.83 11.55 12.81
N GLU A 294 22.66 11.31 12.19
CA GLU A 294 21.36 11.68 12.80
C GLU A 294 20.81 10.53 13.65
N ASP A 295 20.69 10.74 14.96
CA ASP A 295 20.02 9.82 15.86
C ASP A 295 18.50 9.82 15.60
N ALA A 296 17.98 8.68 15.15
CA ALA A 296 16.56 8.54 14.78
C ALA A 296 15.60 8.77 15.97
N GLU A 297 16.09 8.63 17.20
CA GLU A 297 15.31 8.80 18.43
C GLU A 297 15.11 10.27 18.81
N GLU A 298 16.02 11.16 18.39
CA GLU A 298 16.02 12.59 18.77
C GLU A 298 15.34 13.49 17.73
N LEU A 299 14.82 12.93 16.64
CA LEU A 299 14.22 13.72 15.56
C LEU A 299 12.92 14.41 16.00
N GLU A 300 12.95 15.74 16.00
CA GLU A 300 11.76 16.53 16.29
C GLU A 300 10.66 16.37 15.22
N PRO A 301 9.38 16.50 15.62
CA PRO A 301 8.29 16.42 14.68
C PRO A 301 8.20 17.70 13.83
N LEU A 302 8.22 17.55 12.51
CA LEU A 302 8.11 18.65 11.57
C LEU A 302 6.64 18.98 11.30
N VAL A 303 6.28 20.26 11.42
CA VAL A 303 4.93 20.79 11.18
C VAL A 303 4.94 21.62 9.90
N ALA A 304 3.84 21.58 9.14
CA ALA A 304 3.67 22.40 7.94
C ALA A 304 3.64 23.88 8.30
N ASP A 305 4.27 24.72 7.49
CA ASP A 305 4.06 26.16 7.60
C ASP A 305 2.64 26.50 7.14
N LEU A 306 1.94 27.27 7.97
CA LEU A 306 0.55 27.67 7.79
C LEU A 306 0.44 29.08 7.20
N GLY A 307 1.58 29.73 6.92
CA GLY A 307 1.65 31.09 6.36
C GLY A 307 1.40 32.17 7.42
N GLY A 308 1.86 33.40 7.17
CA GLY A 308 1.80 34.50 8.14
C GLY A 308 0.44 35.19 8.28
N VAL A 309 -0.52 34.91 7.39
CA VAL A 309 -1.82 35.59 7.35
C VAL A 309 -2.88 34.73 8.05
N ASP A 310 -3.62 35.34 8.98
CA ASP A 310 -4.76 34.68 9.61
C ASP A 310 -5.90 34.50 8.59
N PRO A 311 -6.31 33.25 8.28
CA PRO A 311 -7.41 33.01 7.36
C PRO A 311 -8.76 33.58 7.85
N PHE A 312 -8.90 33.88 9.14
CA PHE A 312 -10.09 34.52 9.71
C PHE A 312 -10.03 36.04 9.73
N MET A 313 -8.85 36.66 9.59
CA MET A 313 -8.72 38.11 9.44
C MET A 313 -8.60 38.57 7.99
N ALA A 314 -8.35 37.66 7.04
CA ALA A 314 -8.28 37.96 5.60
C ALA A 314 -9.66 38.24 4.95
N ALA A 315 -10.72 38.37 5.75
CA ALA A 315 -12.08 38.66 5.33
C ALA A 315 -12.52 40.03 5.87
N ASP A 316 -11.79 41.08 5.50
CA ASP A 316 -12.20 42.48 5.54
C ASP A 316 -11.54 43.24 4.37
#